data_AF-A0A6P0YKE1-F1
#
_entry.id   AF-A0A6P0YKE1-F1
#
_cell.length_a   1.000
_cell.length_b   1.000
_cell.length_c   1.000
_cell.angle_alpha   90.00
_cell.angle_beta   90.00
_cell.angle_gamma   90.00
#
_symmetry.space_group_name_H-M   'P 1'
#
loop_
_entity.id
_entity.type
_entity.pdbx_description
1 polymer ?
#
loop_
_entity_poly.entity_id
_entity_poly.type
_entity_poly.pdbx_seq_one_letter_code
_entity_poly.pdbx_strand_id
1 'polypeptide(L)' 'INQQYYNRPDKEANILAPVETQCNWLREIGFIHVDCFMKLFEIALFGGIKPERVC' A
#
# COMPACT_ATOMS: atom_id res chain seq x y z
N ILE A 1 22.36 15.84 -10.90
CA ILE A 1 21.14 15.03 -10.61
C ILE A 1 20.84 14.20 -11.85
N ASN A 2 20.72 12.87 -11.72
CA ASN A 2 20.55 11.95 -12.85
C ASN A 2 19.11 11.97 -13.38
N GLN A 3 18.87 12.59 -14.54
CA GLN A 3 17.52 12.80 -15.09
C GLN A 3 16.77 11.49 -15.40
N GLN A 4 17.50 10.40 -15.68
CA GLN A 4 16.92 9.06 -15.90
C GLN A 4 16.10 8.55 -14.71
N TYR A 5 16.42 8.96 -13.48
CA TYR A 5 15.66 8.54 -12.30
C TYR A 5 14.26 9.18 -12.23
N TYR A 6 14.12 10.41 -12.76
CA TYR A 6 12.86 11.15 -12.78
C TYR A 6 11.97 10.75 -13.96
N ASN A 7 12.58 10.38 -15.09
CA ASN A 7 11.91 10.10 -16.36
C ASN A 7 11.81 8.59 -16.65
N ARG A 8 11.76 7.77 -15.59
CA ARG A 8 11.63 6.33 -15.74
C ARG A 8 10.23 6.00 -16.30
N PRO A 9 10.12 5.27 -17.44
CA PRO A 9 8.85 5.07 -18.13
C PRO A 9 7.83 4.28 -17.29
N ASP A 10 8.28 3.47 -16.33
CA ASP A 10 7.43 2.75 -15.38
C ASP A 10 6.73 3.68 -14.37
N LYS A 11 7.19 4.93 -14.21
CA LYS A 11 6.57 5.88 -13.27
C LYS A 11 5.14 6.23 -13.66
N GLU A 12 4.82 6.20 -14.95
CA GLU A 12 3.45 6.43 -15.43
C GLU A 12 2.48 5.36 -14.93
N ALA A 13 2.96 4.16 -14.61
CA ALA A 13 2.16 3.09 -14.03
C ALA A 13 1.95 3.23 -12.51
N ASN A 14 2.67 4.14 -11.83
CA ASN A 14 2.54 4.35 -10.38
C ASN A 14 1.30 5.21 -10.06
N ILE A 15 0.12 4.63 -10.25
CA ILE A 15 -1.15 5.26 -9.90
C ILE A 15 -1.40 5.06 -8.41
N LEU A 16 -1.01 6.05 -7.59
CA LEU A 16 -1.13 5.99 -6.14
C LEU A 16 -2.57 6.26 -5.69
N ALA A 17 -3.16 5.31 -4.96
CA ALA A 17 -4.40 5.54 -4.22
C ALA A 17 -4.12 6.15 -2.82
N PRO A 18 -5.08 6.85 -2.19
CA PRO A 18 -4.97 7.26 -0.80
C PRO A 18 -4.70 6.07 0.13
N VAL A 19 -3.90 6.27 1.18
CA VAL A 19 -3.53 5.22 2.15
C VAL A 19 -4.77 4.55 2.73
N GLU A 20 -5.79 5.32 3.11
CA GLU A 20 -7.02 4.77 3.67
C GLU A 20 -7.79 3.89 2.68
N THR A 21 -7.81 4.26 1.40
CA THR A 21 -8.39 3.42 0.33
C THR A 21 -7.68 2.07 0.25
N GLN A 22 -6.34 2.08 0.32
CA GLN A 22 -5.54 0.85 0.29
C GLN A 22 -5.74 0.00 1.56
N CYS A 23 -5.84 0.63 2.74
CA CYS A 23 -6.20 -0.06 3.98
C CYS A 23 -7.59 -0.71 3.90
N ASN A 24 -8.56 -0.02 3.28
CA ASN A 24 -9.90 -0.57 3.09
C ASN A 24 -9.91 -1.80 2.19
N TRP A 25 -9.11 -1.83 1.12
CA TRP A 25 -8.96 -3.03 0.30
C TRP A 25 -8.46 -4.23 1.10
N LEU A 26 -7.49 -4.04 2.00
CA LEU A 26 -7.01 -5.11 2.88
C LEU A 26 -8.10 -5.59 3.85
N ARG A 27 -8.95 -4.68 4.36
CA ARG A 27 -10.11 -5.04 5.19
C ARG A 27 -11.15 -5.82 4.40
N GLU A 28 -11.45 -5.41 3.17
CA GLU A 28 -12.41 -6.05 2.27
C GLU A 28 -12.04 -7.51 1.96
N ILE A 29 -10.75 -7.82 1.84
CA ILE A 29 -10.27 -9.19 1.63
C ILE A 29 -10.11 -10.01 2.93
N GLY A 30 -10.53 -9.45 4.07
CA GLY A 30 -10.65 -10.17 5.35
C GLY A 30 -9.47 -10.02 6.30
N PHE A 31 -8.55 -9.09 6.09
CA PHE A 31 -7.59 -8.72 7.15
C PHE A 31 -8.26 -7.84 8.20
N ILE A 32 -7.92 -8.07 9.45
CA ILE A 32 -8.32 -7.25 10.59
C ILE A 32 -7.10 -6.49 11.13
N HIS A 33 -7.33 -5.49 11.98
CA HIS A 33 -6.25 -4.65 12.53
C HIS A 33 -5.33 -4.07 11.45
N VAL A 34 -5.91 -3.68 10.31
CA VAL A 34 -5.19 -3.11 9.17
C VAL A 34 -4.81 -1.67 9.46
N ASP A 35 -3.53 -1.36 9.30
CA ASP A 35 -2.97 -0.01 9.39
C ASP A 35 -1.71 0.18 8.52
N CYS A 36 -1.29 1.43 8.35
CA CYS A 36 -0.04 1.84 7.70
C CYS A 36 1.01 2.19 8.76
N PHE A 37 1.99 1.30 8.95
CA PHE A 37 3.02 1.44 9.98
C PHE A 37 4.17 2.38 9.60
N MET A 38 4.35 2.62 8.30
CA MET A 38 5.34 3.59 7.81
C MET A 38 4.90 4.14 6.47
N LYS A 39 5.06 5.46 6.29
CA LYS A 39 4.88 6.12 5.00
C LYS A 39 6.06 7.06 4.73
N LEU A 40 6.71 6.89 3.59
CA LEU A 40 7.78 7.77 3.13
C LEU A 40 7.55 8.11 1.65
N PHE A 41 7.10 9.34 1.38
CA PHE A 41 6.66 9.79 0.05
C PHE A 41 5.61 8.82 -0.55
N GLU A 42 5.97 8.14 -1.62
CA GLU A 42 5.15 7.23 -2.42
C GLU A 42 5.20 5.78 -1.89
N ILE A 43 6.08 5.49 -0.92
CA ILE A 43 6.24 4.17 -0.31
C ILE A 43 5.43 4.11 0.99
N ALA A 44 4.64 3.06 1.15
CA ALA A 44 3.91 2.74 2.37
C ALA A 44 4.14 1.29 2.77
N LEU A 45 4.30 1.05 4.07
CA LEU A 45 4.34 -0.28 4.68
C LEU A 45 3.02 -0.51 5.41
N PHE A 46 2.20 -1.40 4.86
CA PHE A 46 0.95 -1.82 5.45
C PHE A 46 1.15 -3.08 6.30
N GLY A 47 0.32 -3.25 7.32
CA GLY A 47 0.22 -4.49 8.08
C GLY A 47 -1.22 -4.78 8.47
N GLY A 48 -1.50 -6.04 8.74
CA GLY A 48 -2.81 -6.53 9.16
C GLY A 48 -2.73 -7.99 9.59
N ILE A 49 -3.73 -8.45 10.34
CA ILE A 49 -3.83 -9.81 10.85
C ILE A 49 -4.88 -10.56 10.02
N LYS A 50 -4.53 -11.74 9.50
CA LYS A 50 -5.53 -12.63 8.92
C LYS A 50 -6.11 -13.49 10.04
N PRO A 51 -7.41 -13.37 10.37
CA PRO A 51 -8.01 -14.19 11.42
C PRO A 51 -7.92 -15.67 11.01
N GLU A 52 -7.64 -16.54 11.98
CA GLU A 52 -7.78 -17.98 11.76
C GLU A 52 -9.25 -18.29 11.44
N ARG A 53 -9.48 -19.21 10.50
CA ARG A 53 -10.83 -19.70 10.27
C ARG A 53 -11.24 -20.49 11.51
N VAL A 54 -12.24 -20.00 12.23
CA VAL A 54 -12.92 -20.80 13.25
C VAL A 54 -13.69 -21.90 12.51
N CYS A 55 -13.30 -23.16 12.74
CA CYS A 55 -13.95 -24.35 12.19
C CYS A 55 -15.33 -24.57 12.80
#